data_AF-A0A0S9F8Z0-F1
#
_entry.id   AF-A0A0S9F8Z0-F1
#
_cell.length_a   1.000
_cell.length_b   1.000
_cell.length_c   1.000
_cell.angle_alpha   90.00
_cell.angle_beta   90.00
_cell.angle_gamma   90.00
#
_symmetry.space_group_name_H-M   'P 1'
#
loop_
_entity.id
_entity.type
_entity.pdbx_description
1 polymer ?
#
loop_
_entity_poly.entity_id
_entity_poly.type
_entity_poly.pdbx_seq_one_letter_code
_entity_poly.pdbx_strand_id
1 'polypeptide(L)'
;MRSTRERALWSIALALLLAAAAAAWWTADQWLPQAGPWADQAWKKITRPGPDTLPPGQQAGQARAARGGASDPLPAQPRKCVQDGRVTYTDQPCPKGSREQPVDGAVTSLPK
;
A
#
# COMPACT_ATOMS: atom_id res chain seq x y z
N MET A 1 -24.12 5.85 -38.92
CA MET A 1 -24.49 4.50 -38.42
C MET A 1 -23.28 3.60 -38.59
N ARG A 2 -22.76 2.96 -37.51
CA ARG A 2 -21.62 2.03 -37.61
C ARG A 2 -21.97 0.88 -38.58
N SER A 3 -21.05 0.56 -39.50
CA SER A 3 -21.30 -0.46 -40.51
C SER A 3 -21.40 -1.86 -39.89
N THR A 4 -22.03 -2.81 -40.58
CA THR A 4 -22.18 -4.20 -40.12
C THR A 4 -20.84 -4.87 -39.83
N ARG A 5 -19.79 -4.54 -40.62
CA ARG A 5 -18.42 -5.00 -40.40
C ARG A 5 -17.81 -4.43 -39.13
N GLU A 6 -18.06 -3.15 -38.87
CA GLU A 6 -17.56 -2.49 -37.67
C GLU A 6 -18.21 -3.09 -36.42
N ARG A 7 -19.52 -3.37 -36.46
CA ARG A 7 -20.21 -4.10 -35.38
C ARG A 7 -19.63 -5.50 -35.16
N ALA A 8 -19.33 -6.24 -36.23
CA ALA A 8 -18.72 -7.56 -36.11
C ALA A 8 -17.32 -7.50 -35.46
N LEU A 9 -16.49 -6.52 -35.86
CA LEU A 9 -15.19 -6.30 -35.25
C LEU A 9 -15.32 -5.94 -33.76
N TRP A 10 -16.27 -5.07 -33.40
CA TRP A 10 -16.54 -4.74 -32.01
C TRP A 10 -17.04 -5.94 -31.21
N SER A 11 -17.90 -6.78 -31.78
CA SER A 11 -18.37 -8.01 -31.13
C SER A 11 -17.22 -8.99 -30.89
N ILE A 12 -16.32 -9.16 -31.87
CA ILE A 12 -15.13 -10.01 -31.71
C ILE A 12 -14.21 -9.44 -30.64
N ALA A 13 -13.95 -8.12 -30.67
CA ALA A 13 -13.13 -7.47 -29.67
C ALA A 13 -13.72 -7.62 -28.27
N LEU A 14 -15.03 -7.44 -28.11
CA LEU A 14 -15.73 -7.63 -26.84
C LEU A 14 -15.64 -9.09 -26.37
N ALA A 15 -15.83 -10.06 -27.27
CA ALA A 15 -15.70 -11.47 -26.95
C ALA A 15 -14.27 -11.85 -26.50
N LEU A 16 -13.24 -11.31 -27.16
CA LEU A 16 -11.85 -11.49 -26.75
C LEU A 16 -11.57 -10.87 -25.38
N LEU A 17 -12.13 -9.68 -25.11
CA LEU A 17 -11.99 -9.00 -23.83
C LEU A 17 -12.64 -9.79 -22.68
N LEU A 18 -13.83 -10.33 -22.92
CA LEU A 18 -14.53 -11.20 -21.96
C LEU A 18 -13.77 -12.51 -21.71
N ALA A 19 -13.24 -13.13 -22.76
CA ALA A 19 -12.44 -14.35 -22.63
C ALA A 19 -11.15 -14.10 -21.83
N ALA A 20 -10.46 -12.99 -22.07
CA ALA A 20 -9.28 -12.59 -21.30
C ALA A 20 -9.63 -12.30 -19.83
N ALA A 21 -10.74 -11.61 -19.56
CA ALA A 21 -11.21 -11.36 -18.21
C ALA A 21 -11.53 -12.67 -17.46
N ALA A 22 -12.17 -13.63 -18.12
CA ALA A 22 -12.45 -14.95 -17.53
C ALA A 22 -11.16 -15.72 -17.20
N ALA A 23 -10.15 -15.68 -18.06
CA ALA A 23 -8.85 -16.30 -17.81
C ALA A 23 -8.08 -15.61 -16.66
N ALA A 24 -8.14 -14.28 -16.58
CA ALA A 24 -7.56 -13.51 -15.49
C ALA A 24 -8.26 -13.80 -14.16
N TRP A 25 -9.58 -13.98 -14.18
CA TRP A 25 -10.35 -14.39 -13.02
C TRP A 25 -10.02 -15.82 -12.57
N TRP A 26 -9.85 -16.74 -13.51
CA TRP A 26 -9.45 -18.12 -13.20
C TRP A 26 -8.09 -18.21 -12.49
N THR A 27 -7.19 -17.28 -12.81
CA THR A 27 -5.86 -17.19 -12.19
C THR A 27 -5.82 -16.23 -11.00
N ALA A 28 -6.97 -15.79 -10.49
CA ALA A 28 -7.06 -14.82 -9.40
C ALA A 28 -6.26 -15.23 -8.16
N ASP A 29 -6.37 -16.48 -7.71
CA ASP A 29 -5.67 -16.96 -6.51
C ASP A 29 -4.14 -16.83 -6.60
N GLN A 30 -3.57 -16.83 -7.81
CA GLN A 30 -2.11 -16.71 -8.00
C GLN A 30 -1.61 -15.27 -7.87
N TRP A 31 -2.43 -14.28 -8.23
CA TRP A 31 -2.02 -12.87 -8.22
C TRP A 31 -2.69 -12.04 -7.11
N LEU A 32 -3.78 -12.53 -6.51
CA LEU A 32 -4.46 -11.91 -5.36
C LEU A 32 -3.53 -11.64 -4.16
N PRO A 33 -2.58 -12.51 -3.76
CA PRO A 33 -1.68 -12.22 -2.65
C PRO A 33 -0.78 -10.99 -2.90
N GLN A 34 -0.31 -10.82 -4.13
CA GLN A 34 0.51 -9.68 -4.53
C GLN A 34 -0.35 -8.42 -4.79
N ALA A 35 -1.60 -8.62 -5.22
CA ALA A 35 -2.45 -7.54 -5.67
C ALA A 35 -3.43 -7.00 -4.62
N GLY A 36 -3.77 -7.80 -3.61
CA GLY A 36 -4.69 -7.44 -2.54
C GLY A 36 -4.39 -6.08 -1.91
N PRO A 37 -3.14 -5.79 -1.50
CA PRO A 37 -2.81 -4.53 -0.83
C PRO A 37 -3.09 -3.29 -1.69
N TRP A 38 -2.78 -3.31 -2.99
CA TRP A 38 -3.04 -2.18 -3.86
C TRP A 38 -4.52 -2.11 -4.28
N ALA A 39 -5.18 -3.26 -4.47
CA ALA A 39 -6.60 -3.33 -4.81
C ALA A 39 -7.47 -2.80 -3.67
N ASP A 40 -7.17 -3.16 -2.41
CA ASP A 40 -7.85 -2.62 -1.22
C ASP A 40 -7.67 -1.10 -1.09
N GLN A 41 -6.47 -0.59 -1.35
CA GLN A 41 -6.23 0.85 -1.33
C GLN A 41 -6.95 1.59 -2.46
N ALA A 42 -6.97 1.02 -3.67
CA ALA A 42 -7.71 1.57 -4.79
C ALA A 42 -9.22 1.55 -4.52
N TRP A 43 -9.72 0.44 -3.97
CA TRP A 43 -11.12 0.28 -3.60
C TRP A 43 -11.54 1.30 -2.54
N LYS A 44 -10.75 1.45 -1.46
CA LYS A 44 -10.99 2.47 -0.43
C LYS A 44 -11.00 3.90 -0.97
N LYS A 45 -10.23 4.20 -2.01
CA LYS A 45 -10.25 5.52 -2.68
C LYS A 45 -11.52 5.72 -3.51
N ILE A 46 -11.95 4.68 -4.22
CA ILE A 46 -13.15 4.71 -5.08
C ILE A 46 -14.42 4.77 -4.23
N THR A 47 -14.48 4.00 -3.14
CA THR A 47 -15.64 3.91 -2.26
C THR A 47 -15.61 4.93 -1.12
N ARG A 48 -14.65 5.88 -1.11
CA ARG A 48 -14.59 6.91 -0.08
C ARG A 48 -15.85 7.79 -0.19
N PRO A 49 -16.66 7.91 0.86
CA PRO A 49 -17.76 8.86 0.89
C PRO A 49 -17.22 10.27 0.63
N GLY A 50 -17.83 10.99 -0.31
CA GLY A 50 -17.40 12.34 -0.70
C GLY A 50 -17.55 13.35 0.45
N PRO A 51 -16.89 14.51 0.38
CA PRO A 51 -17.09 15.64 1.30
C PRO A 51 -18.55 15.95 1.61
N ASP A 52 -19.45 15.69 0.66
CA ASP A 52 -20.88 15.97 0.76
C ASP A 52 -21.62 15.04 1.73
N THR A 53 -20.99 13.92 2.12
CA THR A 53 -21.48 13.02 3.17
C THR A 53 -21.04 13.44 4.58
N LEU A 54 -20.18 14.45 4.69
CA LEU A 54 -19.75 14.97 5.99
C LEU A 54 -20.87 15.82 6.61
N PRO A 55 -21.09 15.71 7.94
CA PRO A 55 -22.05 16.56 8.63
C PRO A 55 -21.67 18.05 8.48
N PRO A 56 -22.66 18.95 8.38
CA PRO A 56 -22.43 20.38 8.20
C PRO A 56 -21.54 20.90 9.34
N GLY A 57 -20.33 21.35 8.99
CA GLY A 57 -19.30 21.79 9.94
C GLY A 57 -17.94 21.11 9.79
N GLN A 58 -17.85 19.96 9.10
CA GLN A 58 -16.56 19.30 8.80
C GLN A 58 -16.01 19.57 7.39
N GLN A 59 -16.75 20.31 6.55
CA GLN A 59 -16.36 20.58 5.15
C GLN A 59 -15.24 21.64 5.00
N ALA A 60 -14.95 22.42 6.04
CA ALA A 60 -13.97 23.52 5.98
C ALA A 60 -12.49 23.08 5.97
N GLY A 61 -12.20 21.76 6.01
CA GLY A 61 -10.84 21.22 6.08
C GLY A 61 -10.25 20.70 4.76
N GLN A 62 -10.98 20.74 3.65
CA GLN A 62 -10.54 20.15 2.38
C GLN A 62 -9.78 21.16 1.49
N ALA A 63 -8.71 21.73 2.03
CA ALA A 63 -7.64 22.34 1.25
C ALA A 63 -6.30 22.23 1.99
N ARG A 64 -5.95 21.00 2.37
CA ARG A 64 -4.54 20.67 2.57
C ARG A 64 -4.31 19.32 1.94
N ALA A 65 -3.63 19.34 0.80
CA ALA A 65 -2.91 18.17 0.30
C ALA A 65 -2.36 17.42 1.51
N ALA A 66 -2.67 16.13 1.60
CA ALA A 66 -2.17 15.26 2.64
C ALA A 66 -0.64 15.21 2.57
N ARG A 67 0.01 16.25 3.13
CA ARG A 67 1.31 16.13 3.75
C ARG A 67 1.12 15.04 4.79
N GLY A 68 1.85 13.95 4.61
CA GLY A 68 1.90 12.82 5.51
C GLY A 68 1.85 13.30 6.96
N GLY A 69 1.03 12.62 7.76
CA GLY A 69 0.78 12.95 9.15
C GLY A 69 2.09 13.18 9.89
N ALA A 70 2.40 14.44 10.13
CA ALA A 70 3.40 14.83 11.10
C ALA A 70 2.76 14.64 12.47
N SER A 71 2.77 13.42 13.00
CA SER A 71 2.55 13.10 14.42
C SER A 71 2.82 11.63 14.77
N ASP A 72 3.02 10.71 13.82
CA ASP A 72 3.63 9.44 14.20
C ASP A 72 5.11 9.70 14.54
N PRO A 73 5.60 9.29 15.73
CA PRO A 73 7.03 9.23 15.96
C PRO A 73 7.61 8.42 14.82
N LEU A 74 8.54 8.99 14.06
CA LEU A 74 9.32 8.20 13.10
C LEU A 74 9.81 6.97 13.88
N PRO A 75 9.50 5.73 13.42
CA PRO A 75 9.97 4.55 14.11
C PRO A 75 11.48 4.71 14.24
N ALA A 76 11.96 4.76 15.48
CA ALA A 76 13.38 4.92 15.74
C ALA A 76 14.08 3.82 14.97
N GLN A 77 14.95 4.20 14.03
CA GLN A 77 15.57 3.23 13.15
C GLN A 77 16.30 2.20 14.02
N PRO A 78 16.04 0.90 13.83
CA PRO A 78 16.63 -0.14 14.65
C PRO A 78 18.14 -0.04 14.51
N ARG A 79 18.82 0.02 15.64
CA ARG A 79 20.26 0.19 15.75
C ARG A 79 20.87 -1.05 16.38
N LYS A 80 22.06 -1.39 15.91
CA LYS A 80 22.82 -2.54 16.37
C LYS A 80 23.88 -2.06 17.36
N CYS A 81 23.74 -2.43 18.62
CA CYS A 81 24.71 -2.15 19.66
C CYS A 81 25.63 -3.36 19.85
N VAL A 82 26.93 -3.19 19.65
CA VAL A 82 27.94 -4.22 19.91
C VAL A 82 28.68 -3.88 21.19
N GLN A 83 28.57 -4.74 22.21
CA GLN A 83 29.21 -4.59 23.51
C GLN A 83 29.82 -5.93 23.92
N ASP A 84 31.13 -5.97 24.18
CA ASP A 84 31.84 -7.19 24.63
C ASP A 84 31.59 -8.43 23.76
N GLY A 85 31.47 -8.25 22.44
CA GLY A 85 31.16 -9.32 21.48
C GLY A 85 29.68 -9.73 21.44
N ARG A 86 28.83 -9.19 22.33
CA ARG A 86 27.38 -9.36 22.29
C ARG A 86 26.74 -8.31 21.39
N VAL A 87 25.84 -8.76 20.53
CA VAL A 87 25.04 -7.91 19.65
C VAL A 87 23.63 -7.77 20.22
N THR A 88 23.19 -6.54 20.43
CA THR A 88 21.81 -6.22 20.83
C THR A 88 21.19 -5.31 19.78
N TYR A 89 20.03 -5.70 19.26
CA TYR A 89 19.21 -4.88 18.37
C TYR A 89 18.20 -4.12 19.21
N THR A 90 18.18 -2.80 19.10
CA THR A 90 17.36 -1.94 19.92
C THR A 90 16.97 -0.67 19.18
N ASP A 91 15.85 -0.09 19.57
CA ASP A 91 15.38 1.20 19.09
C ASP A 91 15.78 2.34 20.06
N GLN A 92 16.39 1.98 21.20
CA GLN A 92 16.93 2.90 22.21
C GLN A 92 18.41 3.20 21.96
N PRO A 93 18.95 4.35 22.45
CA PRO A 93 20.38 4.66 22.34
C PRO A 93 21.25 3.55 22.92
N CYS A 94 22.39 3.27 22.28
CA CYS A 94 23.30 2.25 22.78
C CYS A 94 23.91 2.66 24.14
N PRO A 95 24.10 1.72 25.07
CA PRO A 95 24.76 2.00 26.34
C PRO A 95 26.20 2.47 26.13
N LYS A 96 26.71 3.32 27.04
CA LYS A 96 28.06 3.88 26.96
C LYS A 96 29.11 2.76 26.87
N GLY A 97 30.04 2.87 25.91
CA GLY A 97 31.07 1.85 25.64
C GLY A 97 30.70 0.86 24.55
N SER A 98 29.49 0.92 24.00
CA SER A 98 29.07 0.09 22.86
C SER A 98 29.46 0.72 21.52
N ARG A 99 29.76 -0.11 20.52
CA ARG A 99 29.88 0.34 19.12
C ARG A 99 28.50 0.26 18.45
N GLU A 100 27.97 1.41 18.04
CA GLU A 100 26.73 1.51 17.27
C GLU A 100 26.99 1.23 15.78
N GLN A 101 26.13 0.43 15.16
CA GLN A 101 26.11 0.20 13.72
C GLN A 101 24.67 0.37 13.20
N PRO A 102 24.49 1.01 12.02
CA PRO A 102 23.19 1.01 11.34
C PRO A 102 22.81 -0.42 10.97
N VAL A 103 21.51 -0.72 10.99
CA VAL A 103 20.99 -1.99 10.48
C VAL A 103 20.66 -1.81 9.01
N ASP A 104 21.42 -2.47 8.13
CA ASP A 104 21.16 -2.44 6.69
C ASP A 104 19.97 -3.35 6.34
N GLY A 105 18.99 -2.80 5.63
CA GLY A 105 17.83 -3.53 5.10
C GLY A 105 16.51 -3.30 5.85
N ALA A 106 15.42 -3.85 5.29
CA ALA A 106 14.10 -3.76 5.88
C ALA A 106 13.97 -4.74 7.05
N VAL A 107 13.83 -4.22 8.27
CA VAL A 107 13.64 -5.02 9.49
C VAL A 107 12.15 -5.08 9.82
N THR A 108 11.59 -6.28 9.94
CA THR A 108 10.22 -6.51 10.42
C THR A 108 10.26 -6.93 11.88
N SER A 109 9.65 -6.14 12.77
CA SER A 109 9.43 -6.52 14.16
C SER A 109 8.13 -7.33 14.28
N LEU A 110 8.19 -8.49 14.93
CA LEU A 110 6.99 -9.25 15.30
C LEU A 110 6.54 -8.84 16.71
N PRO A 111 5.24 -8.63 16.94
CA PRO A 111 4.72 -8.38 18.28
C PRO A 111 4.92 -9.63 19.17
N LYS A 112 5.22 -9.40 20.45
CA LYS A 112 5.28 -10.44 21.49
C LYS A 112 3.89 -10.78 22.02
#